data_AF-A0A5N5NH14-F1
#
_entry.id   AF-A0A5N5NH14-F1
#
_cell.length_a   1.000
_cell.length_b   1.000
_cell.length_c   1.000
_cell.angle_alpha   90.00
_cell.angle_beta   90.00
_cell.angle_gamma   90.00
#
_symmetry.space_group_name_H-M   'P 1'
#
loop_
_entity.id
_entity.type
_entity.pdbx_description
1 polymer ?
#
loop_
_entity_poly.entity_id
_entity_poly.type
_entity_poly.pdbx_seq_one_letter_code
_entity_poly.pdbx_strand_id
1 'polypeptide(L)'
;METTLVLVILSLVLCHLSISAALHWRRVLYPSAFRVKRGTPALLNPSVQKSVEDANLLYEVVWSGLYVEEEKSVLRVADEELASLRRLQPLEVVCEDVLPRTLSDIRRLCHNLEQRRAHLSKEDFERTVLTMVYTAQRVAHSSMGHQRELWADALLQLYKSIKKDLGAE
;
A
#
# COMPACT_ATOMS: atom_id res chain seq x y z
N MET A 1 -2.59 41.69 31.36
CA MET A 1 -1.96 40.38 31.61
C MET A 1 -2.90 39.23 31.28
N GLU A 2 -4.21 39.33 31.58
CA GLU A 2 -5.19 38.29 31.26
C GLU A 2 -5.44 38.12 29.75
N THR A 3 -5.58 39.22 29.01
CA THR A 3 -5.82 39.21 27.55
C THR A 3 -4.67 38.59 26.76
N THR A 4 -3.43 38.85 27.16
CA THR A 4 -2.23 38.25 26.58
C THR A 4 -2.15 36.75 26.85
N LEU A 5 -2.61 36.30 28.02
CA LEU A 5 -2.63 34.89 28.39
C LEU A 5 -3.69 34.12 27.57
N VAL A 6 -4.87 34.72 27.40
CA VAL A 6 -5.95 34.16 26.55
C VAL A 6 -5.50 34.04 25.09
N LEU A 7 -4.83 35.07 24.53
CA LEU A 7 -4.31 35.03 23.16
C LEU A 7 -3.25 33.93 22.96
N VAL A 8 -2.38 33.73 23.95
CA VAL A 8 -1.37 32.66 23.91
C VAL A 8 -2.00 31.27 24.00
N ILE A 9 -3.02 31.08 24.86
CA ILE A 9 -3.74 29.81 24.93
C ILE A 9 -4.45 29.53 23.61
N LEU A 10 -5.12 30.52 23.03
CA LEU A 10 -5.87 30.37 21.80
C LEU A 10 -4.95 30.06 20.60
N SER A 11 -3.78 30.69 20.53
CA SER A 11 -2.77 30.38 19.51
C SER A 11 -2.18 28.98 19.68
N LEU A 12 -1.91 28.54 20.91
CA LEU A 12 -1.46 27.17 21.19
C LEU A 12 -2.52 26.14 20.77
N VAL A 13 -3.79 26.37 21.11
CA VAL A 13 -4.89 25.47 20.73
C VAL A 13 -5.04 25.39 19.21
N LEU A 14 -5.01 26.53 18.51
CA LEU A 14 -5.06 26.56 17.04
C LEU A 14 -3.85 25.85 16.41
N CYS A 15 -2.65 26.03 16.98
CA CYS A 15 -1.43 25.36 16.53
C CYS A 15 -1.53 23.83 16.74
N HIS A 16 -2.01 23.38 17.90
CA HIS A 16 -2.23 21.95 18.16
C HIS A 16 -3.27 21.33 17.23
N LEU A 17 -4.38 22.04 16.95
CA LEU A 17 -5.40 21.59 15.99
C LEU A 17 -4.83 21.49 14.58
N SER A 18 -4.04 22.46 14.14
CA SER A 18 -3.43 22.46 12.80
C SER A 18 -2.29 21.43 12.66
N ILE A 19 -1.49 21.20 13.70
CA ILE A 19 -0.49 20.12 13.72
C ILE A 19 -1.16 18.75 13.73
N SER A 20 -2.19 18.55 14.55
CA SER A 20 -2.97 17.30 14.58
C SER A 20 -3.70 17.10 13.25
N ALA A 21 -4.13 18.19 12.62
CA ALA A 21 -4.66 18.18 11.27
C ALA A 21 -3.60 17.67 10.29
N ALA A 22 -2.45 18.35 10.20
CA ALA A 22 -1.36 17.98 9.30
C ALA A 22 -0.85 16.54 9.51
N LEU A 23 -0.79 16.06 10.76
CA LEU A 23 -0.34 14.72 11.10
C LEU A 23 -1.34 13.63 10.69
N HIS A 24 -2.65 13.85 10.83
CA HIS A 24 -3.62 12.86 10.34
C HIS A 24 -3.62 12.77 8.81
N TRP A 25 -3.39 13.90 8.12
CA TRP A 25 -3.23 13.94 6.66
C TRP A 25 -1.94 13.24 6.17
N ARG A 26 -0.93 13.10 7.05
CA ARG A 26 0.37 12.48 6.75
C ARG A 26 0.51 11.02 7.21
N ARG A 27 -0.59 10.30 7.42
CA ARG A 27 -0.49 8.85 7.67
C ARG A 27 0.11 8.17 6.45
N VAL A 28 1.34 7.68 6.62
CA VAL A 28 2.05 6.90 5.61
C VAL A 28 1.30 5.58 5.40
N LEU A 29 0.87 5.32 4.16
CA LEU A 29 0.10 4.11 3.81
C LEU A 29 0.96 2.86 3.90
N TYR A 30 2.21 2.95 3.44
CA TYR A 30 3.19 1.86 3.42
C TYR A 30 4.43 2.21 4.22
N PRO A 31 4.38 2.20 5.57
CA PRO A 31 5.51 2.61 6.41
C PRO A 31 6.75 1.74 6.20
N SER A 32 6.57 0.47 5.81
CA SER A 32 7.68 -0.44 5.51
C SER A 32 8.54 0.01 4.34
N ALA A 33 7.99 0.79 3.39
CA ALA A 33 8.75 1.36 2.26
C ALA A 33 9.89 2.28 2.69
N PHE A 34 9.82 2.82 3.90
CA PHE A 34 10.79 3.77 4.45
C PHE A 34 11.72 3.13 5.50
N ARG A 35 11.60 1.83 5.78
CA ARG A 35 12.47 1.13 6.72
C ARG A 35 13.73 0.67 5.99
N VAL A 36 14.90 1.19 6.41
CA VAL A 36 16.20 0.72 5.92
C VAL A 36 16.44 -0.71 6.42
N LYS A 37 16.47 -1.69 5.51
CA LYS A 37 16.98 -3.03 5.81
C LYS A 37 18.51 -3.00 5.71
N ARG A 38 19.21 -3.53 6.72
CA ARG A 38 20.69 -3.53 6.78
C ARG A 38 21.24 -4.22 5.52
N GLY A 39 22.03 -3.52 4.71
CA GLY A 39 22.71 -4.07 3.52
C GLY A 39 22.26 -3.52 2.16
N THR A 40 21.11 -2.82 2.08
CA THR A 40 20.58 -2.37 0.76
C THR A 40 19.95 -0.96 0.80
N PRO A 41 20.72 0.11 1.11
CA PRO A 41 20.19 1.48 1.16
C PRO A 41 19.71 2.01 -0.21
N ALA A 42 20.09 1.37 -1.32
CA ALA A 42 19.71 1.76 -2.68
C ALA A 42 18.23 1.48 -3.03
N LEU A 43 17.48 0.79 -2.15
CA LEU A 43 16.09 0.38 -2.39
C LEU A 43 15.11 0.99 -1.39
N LEU A 44 15.42 2.18 -0.85
CA LEU A 44 14.45 2.94 -0.07
C LEU A 44 13.34 3.47 -0.97
N ASN A 45 12.10 3.21 -0.58
CA ASN A 45 10.89 3.60 -1.33
C ASN A 45 10.95 3.20 -2.82
N PRO A 46 11.08 1.90 -3.15
CA PRO A 46 11.21 1.46 -4.54
C PRO A 46 9.89 1.71 -5.28
N SER A 47 9.99 2.27 -6.49
CA SER A 47 8.91 2.32 -7.48
C SER A 47 9.07 1.16 -8.46
N VAL A 48 7.97 0.50 -8.78
CA VAL A 48 7.94 -0.65 -9.69
C VAL A 48 8.00 -0.20 -11.14
N GLN A 49 7.35 0.93 -11.45
CA GLN A 49 7.31 1.45 -12.81
C GLN A 49 8.08 2.78 -12.88
N LYS A 50 9.02 2.89 -13.80
CA LYS A 50 9.70 4.17 -14.10
C LYS A 50 9.51 4.60 -15.55
N SER A 51 9.23 3.66 -16.44
CA SER A 51 8.90 3.91 -17.84
C SER A 51 7.64 3.15 -18.30
N VAL A 52 7.23 3.37 -19.55
CA VAL A 52 6.13 2.63 -20.18
C VAL A 52 6.50 1.15 -20.34
N GLU A 53 7.76 0.85 -20.63
CA GLU A 53 8.26 -0.52 -20.74
C GLU A 53 8.19 -1.27 -19.40
N ASP A 54 8.38 -0.59 -18.27
CA ASP A 54 8.20 -1.20 -16.95
C ASP A 54 6.72 -1.45 -16.64
N ALA A 55 5.83 -0.57 -17.10
CA ALA A 55 4.39 -0.75 -16.95
C ALA A 55 3.87 -1.92 -17.79
N ASN A 56 4.35 -2.07 -19.03
CA ASN A 56 4.06 -3.23 -19.88
C ASN A 56 4.56 -4.52 -19.25
N LEU A 57 5.78 -4.51 -18.70
CA LEU A 57 6.32 -5.68 -18.01
C LEU A 57 5.50 -6.03 -16.76
N LEU A 58 5.02 -5.05 -15.99
CA LEU A 58 4.14 -5.33 -14.85
C LEU A 58 2.79 -5.91 -15.31
N TYR A 59 2.25 -5.44 -16.44
CA TYR A 59 1.04 -6.02 -17.02
C TYR A 59 1.26 -7.48 -17.41
N GLU A 60 2.38 -7.80 -18.07
CA GLU A 60 2.76 -9.18 -18.40
C GLU A 60 2.88 -10.06 -17.16
N VAL A 61 3.47 -9.55 -16.07
CA VAL A 61 3.56 -10.26 -14.78
C VAL A 61 2.18 -10.54 -14.17
N VAL A 62 1.30 -9.55 -14.14
CA VAL A 62 -0.06 -9.73 -13.61
C VAL A 62 -0.86 -10.69 -14.49
N TRP A 63 -0.64 -10.65 -15.80
CA TRP A 63 -1.28 -11.51 -16.80
C TRP A 63 -0.80 -12.97 -16.72
N SER A 64 0.51 -13.19 -16.58
CA SER A 64 1.11 -14.53 -16.44
C SER A 64 0.78 -15.18 -15.09
N GLY A 65 0.49 -14.35 -14.08
CA GLY A 65 -0.05 -14.77 -12.80
C GLY A 65 0.88 -14.47 -11.64
N LEU A 66 0.26 -14.09 -10.54
CA LEU A 66 0.89 -13.89 -9.24
C LEU A 66 0.26 -14.84 -8.23
N TYR A 67 1.07 -15.43 -7.35
CA TYR A 67 0.60 -16.33 -6.29
C TYR A 67 1.17 -15.94 -4.93
N VAL A 68 0.53 -16.39 -3.86
CA VAL A 68 1.03 -16.16 -2.49
C VAL A 68 1.76 -17.41 -2.03
N GLU A 69 3.07 -17.29 -1.80
CA GLU A 69 3.91 -18.32 -1.19
C GLU A 69 3.45 -18.54 0.26
N GLU A 70 3.00 -19.75 0.61
CA GLU A 70 2.36 -20.04 1.91
C GLU A 70 3.30 -19.77 3.09
N GLU A 71 4.55 -20.24 3.01
CA GLU A 71 5.52 -20.18 4.11
C GLU A 71 5.82 -18.75 4.55
N LYS A 72 6.05 -17.86 3.58
CA LYS A 72 6.45 -16.47 3.85
C LYS A 72 5.28 -15.49 3.72
N SER A 73 4.14 -15.95 3.21
CA SER A 73 2.99 -15.11 2.87
C SER A 73 3.39 -13.94 1.94
N VAL A 74 4.24 -14.22 0.95
CA VAL A 74 4.80 -13.25 -0.01
C VAL A 74 4.17 -13.44 -1.38
N LEU A 75 3.89 -12.34 -2.07
CA LEU A 75 3.44 -12.37 -3.46
C LEU A 75 4.62 -12.68 -4.40
N ARG A 76 4.50 -13.70 -5.23
CA ARG A 76 5.52 -14.17 -6.18
C ARG A 76 4.98 -14.20 -7.60
N VAL A 77 5.87 -14.01 -8.57
CA VAL A 77 5.59 -14.19 -10.00
C VAL A 77 5.60 -15.69 -10.30
N ALA A 78 4.56 -16.18 -10.96
CA ALA A 78 4.43 -17.61 -11.28
C ALA A 78 5.37 -18.05 -12.41
N ASP A 79 5.56 -17.17 -13.39
CA ASP A 79 6.43 -17.40 -14.53
C ASP A 79 7.92 -17.26 -14.14
N GLU A 80 8.68 -18.34 -14.31
CA GLU A 80 10.11 -18.39 -13.92
C GLU A 80 10.98 -17.48 -14.79
N GLU A 81 10.67 -17.34 -16.07
CA GLU A 81 11.42 -16.45 -16.96
C GLU A 81 11.26 -15.01 -16.50
N LEU A 82 10.01 -14.58 -16.26
CA LEU A 82 9.72 -13.27 -15.71
C LEU A 82 10.34 -13.10 -14.32
N ALA A 83 10.20 -14.06 -13.42
CA ALA A 83 10.74 -13.95 -12.06
C ALA A 83 12.27 -13.77 -12.03
N SER A 84 12.98 -14.27 -13.04
CA SER A 84 14.43 -14.12 -13.18
C SER A 84 14.89 -12.76 -13.71
N LEU A 85 13.96 -11.95 -14.25
CA LEU A 85 14.32 -10.66 -14.86
C LEU A 85 14.80 -9.67 -13.81
N ARG A 86 16.07 -9.24 -13.92
CA ARG A 86 16.62 -8.14 -13.10
C ARG A 86 15.78 -6.87 -13.12
N ARG A 87 15.06 -6.62 -14.23
CA ARG A 87 14.15 -5.47 -14.35
C ARG A 87 12.98 -5.53 -13.35
N LEU A 88 12.61 -6.71 -12.86
CA LEU A 88 11.56 -6.92 -11.86
C LEU A 88 12.09 -6.98 -10.42
N GLN A 89 13.39 -6.75 -10.19
CA GLN A 89 13.95 -6.65 -8.84
C GLN A 89 13.21 -5.61 -7.96
N PRO A 90 12.78 -4.42 -8.45
CA PRO A 90 11.99 -3.50 -7.64
C PRO A 90 10.63 -4.08 -7.22
N LEU A 91 9.98 -4.86 -8.09
CA LEU A 91 8.73 -5.53 -7.77
C LEU A 91 8.93 -6.56 -6.66
N GLU A 92 9.97 -7.39 -6.76
CA GLU A 92 10.33 -8.38 -5.74
C GLU A 92 10.51 -7.71 -4.37
N VAL A 93 11.25 -6.60 -4.32
CA VAL A 93 11.48 -5.85 -3.09
C VAL A 93 10.19 -5.26 -2.53
N VAL A 94 9.29 -4.77 -3.39
CA VAL A 94 7.97 -4.30 -2.94
C VAL A 94 7.17 -5.45 -2.32
N CYS A 95 7.07 -6.58 -3.02
CA CYS A 95 6.33 -7.76 -2.57
C CYS A 95 6.89 -8.36 -1.28
N GLU A 96 8.21 -8.39 -1.14
CA GLU A 96 8.88 -8.88 0.07
C GLU A 96 8.83 -7.85 1.19
N ASP A 97 9.40 -6.67 1.01
CA ASP A 97 9.73 -5.81 2.15
C ASP A 97 8.68 -4.71 2.42
N VAL A 98 7.74 -4.47 1.49
CA VAL A 98 6.83 -3.32 1.58
C VAL A 98 5.38 -3.70 1.82
N LEU A 99 4.85 -4.69 1.09
CA LEU A 99 3.42 -4.99 1.12
C LEU A 99 2.98 -5.53 2.50
N PRO A 100 1.80 -5.10 2.99
CA PRO A 100 1.20 -5.69 4.20
C PRO A 100 0.77 -7.13 3.92
N ARG A 101 1.07 -8.05 4.84
CA ARG A 101 0.82 -9.50 4.68
C ARG A 101 -0.31 -10.02 5.58
N THR A 102 -0.66 -9.26 6.62
CA THR A 102 -1.69 -9.63 7.59
C THR A 102 -3.00 -8.92 7.28
N LEU A 103 -4.12 -9.58 7.58
CA LEU A 103 -5.45 -8.99 7.40
C LEU A 103 -5.62 -7.72 8.24
N SER A 104 -5.06 -7.68 9.46
CA SER A 104 -5.13 -6.49 10.32
C SER A 104 -4.39 -5.30 9.72
N ASP A 105 -3.19 -5.50 9.16
CA ASP A 105 -2.46 -4.43 8.48
C ASP A 105 -3.19 -3.95 7.22
N ILE A 106 -3.81 -4.87 6.47
CA ILE A 106 -4.58 -4.53 5.26
C ILE A 106 -5.86 -3.78 5.62
N ARG A 107 -6.59 -4.17 6.67
CA ARG A 107 -7.77 -3.41 7.14
C ARG A 107 -7.38 -2.02 7.64
N ARG A 108 -6.23 -1.89 8.31
CA ARG A 108 -5.69 -0.57 8.70
C ARG A 108 -5.35 0.27 7.47
N LEU A 109 -4.75 -0.33 6.44
CA LEU A 109 -4.50 0.34 5.16
C LEU A 109 -5.81 0.81 4.53
N CYS A 110 -6.84 -0.04 4.46
CA CYS A 110 -8.16 0.32 3.91
C CYS A 110 -8.77 1.53 4.64
N HIS A 111 -8.73 1.52 5.98
CA HIS A 111 -9.21 2.65 6.79
C HIS A 111 -8.46 3.96 6.48
N ASN A 112 -7.14 3.89 6.33
CA ASN A 112 -6.33 5.07 5.99
C ASN A 112 -6.58 5.55 4.56
N LEU A 113 -6.83 4.65 3.60
CA LEU A 113 -7.20 4.98 2.22
C LEU A 113 -8.57 5.67 2.17
N GLU A 114 -9.55 5.17 2.92
CA GLU A 114 -10.90 5.75 2.98
C GLU A 114 -10.89 7.20 3.49
N GLN A 115 -10.09 7.49 4.52
CA GLN A 115 -9.93 8.83 5.08
C GLN A 115 -9.22 9.81 4.13
N ARG A 116 -8.54 9.31 3.10
CA ARG A 116 -7.75 10.13 2.20
C ARG A 116 -8.64 10.86 1.19
N ARG A 117 -8.38 12.16 1.05
CA ARG A 117 -9.05 13.03 0.06
C ARG A 117 -8.19 13.34 -1.16
N ALA A 118 -6.87 13.26 -1.02
CA ALA A 118 -5.92 13.51 -2.11
C ALA A 118 -5.62 12.22 -2.89
N HIS A 119 -5.31 12.37 -4.17
CA HIS A 119 -4.84 11.29 -5.03
C HIS A 119 -3.59 10.61 -4.46
N LEU A 120 -3.48 9.31 -4.66
CA LEU A 120 -2.32 8.51 -4.26
C LEU A 120 -1.08 8.99 -5.02
N SER A 121 0.09 8.90 -4.36
CA SER A 121 1.33 8.98 -5.11
C SER A 121 1.44 7.77 -6.03
N LYS A 122 2.27 7.85 -7.06
CA LYS A 122 2.50 6.73 -7.98
C LYS A 122 2.86 5.45 -7.23
N GLU A 123 3.77 5.54 -6.27
CA GLU A 123 4.25 4.39 -5.51
C GLU A 123 3.18 3.82 -4.58
N ASP A 124 2.40 4.68 -3.92
CA ASP A 124 1.30 4.23 -3.07
C ASP A 124 0.18 3.60 -3.91
N PHE A 125 -0.07 4.11 -5.12
CA PHE A 125 -1.00 3.50 -6.07
C PHE A 125 -0.53 2.10 -6.49
N GLU A 126 0.71 1.97 -6.96
CA GLU A 126 1.32 0.69 -7.34
C GLU A 126 1.22 -0.34 -6.20
N ARG A 127 1.58 0.05 -4.98
CA ARG A 127 1.51 -0.82 -3.80
C ARG A 127 0.08 -1.18 -3.43
N THR A 128 -0.88 -0.26 -3.62
CA THR A 128 -2.30 -0.52 -3.36
C THR A 128 -2.85 -1.53 -4.34
N VAL A 129 -2.51 -1.41 -5.63
CA VAL A 129 -2.85 -2.41 -6.65
C VAL A 129 -2.25 -3.78 -6.32
N LEU A 130 -0.96 -3.84 -5.98
CA LEU A 130 -0.31 -5.11 -5.62
C LEU A 130 -0.89 -5.71 -4.32
N THR A 131 -1.27 -4.88 -3.34
CA THR A 131 -1.97 -5.32 -2.14
C THR A 131 -3.36 -5.88 -2.47
N MET A 132 -4.07 -5.27 -3.43
CA MET A 132 -5.34 -5.77 -3.93
C MET A 132 -5.17 -7.15 -4.58
N VAL A 133 -4.15 -7.34 -5.43
CA VAL A 133 -3.83 -8.64 -6.02
C VAL A 133 -3.49 -9.69 -4.96
N TYR A 134 -2.65 -9.35 -3.97
CA TYR A 134 -2.36 -10.22 -2.84
C TYR A 134 -3.62 -10.64 -2.09
N THR A 135 -4.52 -9.69 -1.83
CA THR A 135 -5.78 -9.94 -1.14
C THR A 135 -6.71 -10.83 -1.97
N ALA A 136 -6.75 -10.65 -3.30
CA ALA A 136 -7.50 -11.52 -4.20
C ALA A 136 -6.98 -12.97 -4.17
N GLN A 137 -5.65 -13.14 -4.16
CA GLN A 137 -5.03 -14.46 -4.00
C GLN A 137 -5.38 -15.10 -2.65
N ARG A 138 -5.38 -14.33 -1.56
CA ARG A 138 -5.84 -14.80 -0.23
C ARG A 138 -7.30 -15.25 -0.26
N VAL A 139 -8.19 -14.50 -0.90
CA VAL A 139 -9.61 -14.89 -1.05
C VAL A 139 -9.72 -16.20 -1.83
N ALA A 140 -9.02 -16.33 -2.95
CA ALA A 140 -9.06 -17.52 -3.80
C ALA A 140 -8.64 -18.79 -3.04
N HIS A 141 -7.60 -18.70 -2.21
CA HIS A 141 -7.03 -19.84 -1.48
C HIS A 141 -7.61 -20.03 -0.07
N SER A 142 -8.48 -19.13 0.42
CA SER A 142 -9.13 -19.30 1.72
C SER A 142 -10.29 -20.30 1.63
N SER A 143 -10.35 -21.21 2.61
CA SER A 143 -11.51 -22.09 2.81
C SER A 143 -12.78 -21.27 3.07
N MET A 144 -13.93 -21.85 2.72
CA MET A 144 -15.22 -21.20 2.93
C MET A 144 -15.43 -20.89 4.43
N GLY A 145 -15.90 -19.67 4.72
CA GLY A 145 -16.20 -19.24 6.09
C GLY A 145 -15.75 -17.80 6.38
N HIS A 146 -15.81 -17.44 7.66
CA HIS A 146 -15.63 -16.07 8.12
C HIS A 146 -14.30 -15.42 7.69
N GLN A 147 -13.20 -16.17 7.67
CA GLN A 147 -11.91 -15.63 7.23
C GLN A 147 -11.95 -15.18 5.76
N ARG A 148 -12.56 -15.99 4.87
CA ARG A 148 -12.72 -15.64 3.46
C ARG A 148 -13.57 -14.38 3.28
N GLU A 149 -14.63 -14.22 4.06
CA GLU A 149 -15.47 -13.02 4.05
C GLU A 149 -14.68 -11.77 4.43
N LEU A 150 -13.89 -11.83 5.51
CA LEU A 150 -13.07 -10.69 5.93
C LEU A 150 -12.02 -10.30 4.87
N TRP A 151 -11.43 -11.28 4.20
CA TRP A 151 -10.52 -11.04 3.09
C TRP A 151 -11.25 -10.45 1.87
N ALA A 152 -12.46 -10.91 1.57
CA ALA A 152 -13.28 -10.39 0.48
C ALA A 152 -13.74 -8.94 0.73
N ASP A 153 -14.10 -8.60 1.96
CA ASP A 153 -14.43 -7.24 2.36
C ASP A 153 -13.23 -6.30 2.20
N ALA A 154 -12.03 -6.75 2.61
CA ALA A 154 -10.80 -5.99 2.41
C ALA A 154 -10.50 -5.80 0.92
N LEU A 155 -10.68 -6.83 0.09
CA LEU A 155 -10.51 -6.75 -1.36
C LEU A 155 -11.44 -5.70 -1.98
N LEU A 156 -12.71 -5.70 -1.59
CA LEU A 156 -13.70 -4.73 -2.06
C LEU A 156 -13.32 -3.30 -1.67
N GLN A 157 -12.83 -3.08 -0.45
CA GLN A 157 -12.39 -1.76 0.02
C GLN A 157 -11.17 -1.24 -0.74
N LEU A 158 -10.19 -2.11 -1.03
CA LEU A 158 -9.03 -1.77 -1.86
C LEU A 158 -9.46 -1.41 -3.29
N TYR A 159 -10.34 -2.21 -3.90
CA TYR A 159 -10.89 -1.93 -5.23
C TYR A 159 -11.60 -0.57 -5.28
N LYS A 160 -12.48 -0.29 -4.31
CA LYS A 160 -13.16 1.01 -4.20
C LYS A 160 -12.18 2.17 -4.07
N SER A 161 -11.10 1.98 -3.31
CA SER A 161 -10.08 3.01 -3.12
C SER A 161 -9.31 3.30 -4.40
N ILE A 162 -8.93 2.27 -5.16
CA ILE A 162 -8.27 2.41 -6.47
C ILE A 162 -9.21 3.07 -7.48
N LYS A 163 -10.47 2.60 -7.54
CA LYS A 163 -11.48 3.15 -8.46
C LYS A 163 -11.72 4.65 -8.20
N LYS A 164 -11.85 5.03 -6.93
CA LYS A 164 -11.95 6.43 -6.49
C LYS A 164 -10.72 7.25 -6.93
N ASP A 165 -9.51 6.71 -6.76
CA ASP A 165 -8.28 7.40 -7.13
C ASP A 165 -8.17 7.67 -8.64
N LEU A 166 -8.65 6.73 -9.45
CA LEU A 166 -8.71 6.84 -10.92
C LEU A 166 -9.78 7.83 -11.42
N GLY A 167 -10.66 8.33 -10.55
CA GLY A 167 -11.77 9.20 -10.94
C GLY A 167 -12.84 8.49 -11.79
N ALA A 168 -12.83 7.15 -11.82
CA ALA A 168 -13.86 6.36 -12.47
C ALA A 168 -14.97 6.08 -11.45
N GLU A 169 -16.11 6.77 -11.52
CA GLU A 169 -17.30 6.44 -10.69
C GLU A 169 -18.16 5.34 -11.31
#